data_AF-A0A511DPQ4-F1
#
_entry.id   AF-A0A511DPQ4-F1
#
_cell.length_a   1.000
_cell.length_b   1.000
_cell.length_c   1.000
_cell.angle_alpha   90.00
_cell.angle_beta   90.00
_cell.angle_gamma   90.00
#
_symmetry.space_group_name_H-M   'P 1'
#
loop_
_entity.id
_entity.type
_entity.pdbx_description
1 polymer ?
#
loop_
_entity_poly.entity_id
_entity_poly.type
_entity_poly.pdbx_seq_one_letter_code
_entity_poly.pdbx_strand_id
1 'polypeptide(L)'
;MKVRDRARLVLGLIAVLVVGILLPADRSGDEPAEVRVAAAKPVVSLRVMPLGASSTAGIGSASTAGYRGPLYRMLQRDAINVDYVGSLRSGPSWLPDKDNEGHSGWTLAMLAPKVGAWVRAARPDVVLLHAGTNDLGRGVAGDVTARRLDDVLGKILAAAPRAHVVVAGVWAPLPKARAAREKLAALTPVIVGKYRMQGYSVDFLDNSTLLAPGQLYDGLHPNTSGYVKIAALFDGEIRQWLDCQPCERR
;
A
#
# COMPACT_ATOMS: atom_id res chain seq x y z
N MET A 1 -3.38 -28.45 52.73
CA MET A 1 -3.78 -29.12 51.47
C MET A 1 -3.37 -28.21 50.31
N LYS A 2 -2.28 -28.48 49.57
CA LYS A 2 -2.21 -29.37 48.37
C LYS A 2 -3.24 -28.89 47.31
N VAL A 3 -2.93 -28.47 46.07
CA VAL A 3 -1.78 -28.67 45.17
C VAL A 3 -1.71 -27.50 44.15
N ARG A 4 -0.50 -27.10 43.75
CA ARG A 4 -0.18 -26.29 42.56
C ARG A 4 -0.36 -27.13 41.31
N ASP A 5 -1.05 -26.65 40.28
CA ASP A 5 -0.93 -27.21 38.93
C ASP A 5 -0.27 -26.25 37.94
N ARG A 6 0.68 -26.82 37.22
CA ARG A 6 1.68 -26.16 36.36
C ARG A 6 1.20 -26.10 34.91
N ALA A 7 1.73 -25.11 34.21
CA ALA A 7 1.63 -24.84 32.78
C ALA A 7 1.79 -26.05 31.85
N ARG A 8 1.18 -25.97 30.65
CA ARG A 8 1.74 -26.58 29.43
C ARG A 8 1.58 -25.67 28.21
N LEU A 9 2.71 -25.09 27.84
CA LEU A 9 3.06 -24.53 26.55
C LEU A 9 3.08 -25.68 25.52
N VAL A 10 2.29 -25.59 24.44
CA VAL A 10 2.39 -26.55 23.32
C VAL A 10 3.45 -26.03 22.36
N LEU A 11 4.67 -26.55 22.50
CA LEU A 11 5.73 -26.40 21.51
C LEU A 11 5.62 -27.60 20.57
N GLY A 12 5.26 -27.37 19.30
CA GLY A 12 5.23 -28.40 18.27
C GLY A 12 6.64 -28.89 17.96
N LEU A 13 6.97 -30.11 18.38
CA LEU A 13 8.20 -30.80 18.02
C LEU A 13 7.97 -31.56 16.72
N ILE A 14 8.62 -31.16 15.62
CA ILE A 14 8.67 -31.97 14.41
C ILE A 14 9.69 -33.09 14.67
N ALA A 15 9.20 -34.31 14.84
CA ALA A 15 10.03 -35.51 14.89
C ALA A 15 10.38 -35.92 13.45
N VAL A 16 11.64 -35.82 13.07
CA VAL A 16 12.18 -36.48 11.87
C VAL A 16 12.65 -37.87 12.30
N LEU A 17 11.96 -38.91 11.85
CA LEU A 17 12.34 -40.31 12.07
C LEU A 17 13.46 -40.67 11.10
N VAL A 18 14.67 -40.90 11.60
CA VAL A 18 15.78 -41.47 10.82
C VAL A 18 15.85 -42.96 11.13
N VAL A 19 15.47 -43.80 10.18
CA VAL A 19 15.66 -45.26 10.24
C VAL A 19 17.12 -45.54 9.90
N GLY A 20 17.92 -45.91 10.90
CA GLY A 20 19.32 -46.34 10.71
C GLY A 20 19.37 -47.81 10.30
N ILE A 21 19.75 -48.09 9.05
CA ILE A 21 20.14 -49.43 8.61
C ILE A 21 21.63 -49.60 8.96
N LEU A 22 21.95 -50.58 9.80
CA LEU A 22 23.33 -50.90 10.18
C LEU A 22 23.97 -51.77 9.07
N LEU A 23 24.86 -51.19 8.28
CA LEU A 23 25.77 -51.90 7.37
C LEU A 23 27.20 -51.86 7.94
N PRO A 24 28.02 -52.90 7.72
CA PRO A 24 29.38 -52.94 8.22
C PRO A 24 30.26 -51.90 7.53
N ALA A 25 31.07 -51.21 8.33
CA ALA A 25 31.94 -50.13 7.92
C ALA A 25 33.07 -50.62 7.01
N ASP A 26 33.05 -50.21 5.75
CA ASP A 26 34.24 -50.17 4.91
C ASP A 26 34.94 -48.82 5.15
N ARG A 27 36.22 -48.86 5.50
CA ARG A 27 37.03 -47.68 5.83
C ARG A 27 37.72 -47.19 4.57
N SER A 28 36.97 -46.46 3.75
CA SER A 28 37.52 -45.54 2.75
C SER A 28 37.15 -44.11 3.18
N GLY A 29 38.17 -43.28 3.37
CA GLY A 29 38.03 -41.93 3.93
C GLY A 29 37.49 -40.93 2.91
N ASP A 30 36.19 -40.72 2.91
CA ASP A 30 35.57 -39.47 2.48
C ASP A 30 34.66 -38.97 3.62
N GLU A 31 35.07 -37.86 4.23
CA GLU A 31 34.21 -37.15 5.19
C GLU A 31 32.92 -36.72 4.48
N PRO A 32 31.73 -36.98 5.06
CA PRO A 32 30.48 -36.51 4.47
C PRO A 32 30.50 -34.98 4.44
N ALA A 33 30.48 -34.41 3.23
CA ALA A 33 30.39 -32.98 3.03
C ALA A 33 29.16 -32.43 3.78
N GLU A 34 29.40 -31.58 4.77
CA GLU A 34 28.33 -30.79 5.40
C GLU A 34 27.60 -30.00 4.32
N VAL A 35 26.36 -30.39 4.04
CA VAL A 35 25.45 -29.60 3.20
C VAL A 35 25.12 -28.32 3.98
N ARG A 36 25.94 -27.29 3.80
CA ARG A 36 25.65 -25.95 4.29
C ARG A 36 24.45 -25.42 3.50
N VAL A 37 23.26 -25.55 4.08
CA VAL A 37 22.08 -24.82 3.61
C VAL A 37 22.40 -23.34 3.78
N ALA A 38 22.71 -22.67 2.67
CA ALA A 38 22.90 -21.22 2.67
C ALA A 38 21.64 -20.58 3.28
N ALA A 39 21.82 -19.77 4.32
CA ALA A 39 20.73 -18.99 4.89
C ALA A 39 20.11 -18.14 3.77
N ALA A 40 18.81 -18.36 3.51
CA ALA A 40 18.08 -17.57 2.54
C ALA A 40 18.17 -16.08 2.93
N LYS A 41 18.56 -15.21 1.98
CA LYS A 41 18.51 -13.77 2.21
C LYS A 41 17.08 -13.40 2.65
N PRO A 42 16.91 -12.51 3.66
CA PRO A 42 15.60 -12.05 4.06
C PRO A 42 14.88 -11.51 2.81
N VAL A 43 13.69 -12.03 2.56
CA VAL A 43 12.82 -11.49 1.54
C VAL A 43 12.31 -10.16 2.09
N VAL A 44 12.89 -9.05 1.63
CA VAL A 44 12.45 -7.71 2.02
C VAL A 44 11.15 -7.43 1.28
N SER A 45 10.05 -7.31 2.02
CA SER A 45 8.75 -6.89 1.46
C SER A 45 8.72 -5.37 1.28
N LEU A 46 8.18 -4.92 0.16
CA LEU A 46 7.84 -3.53 -0.11
C LEU A 46 6.65 -3.11 0.77
N ARG A 47 6.88 -2.18 1.70
CA ARG A 47 5.85 -1.68 2.61
C ARG A 47 5.03 -0.61 1.90
N VAL A 48 3.80 -0.94 1.52
CA VAL A 48 2.91 -0.04 0.78
C VAL A 48 1.81 0.44 1.71
N MET A 49 1.62 1.75 1.88
CA MET A 49 0.49 2.32 2.62
C MET A 49 -0.59 2.80 1.66
N PRO A 50 -1.73 2.11 1.53
CA PRO A 50 -2.92 2.65 0.88
C PRO A 50 -3.57 3.69 1.79
N LEU A 51 -3.44 4.98 1.47
CA LEU A 51 -3.91 6.09 2.29
C LEU A 51 -5.00 6.89 1.58
N GLY A 52 -6.15 7.04 2.23
CA GLY A 52 -7.23 7.84 1.62
C GLY A 52 -8.57 7.69 2.33
N ALA A 53 -9.63 7.63 1.52
CA ALA A 53 -11.00 7.56 2.00
C ALA A 53 -11.71 6.26 1.56
N SER A 54 -12.99 6.33 1.22
CA SER A 54 -13.84 5.16 0.90
C SER A 54 -13.36 4.35 -0.29
N SER A 55 -12.79 5.00 -1.32
CA SER A 55 -12.23 4.26 -2.46
C SER A 55 -10.96 3.48 -2.09
N THR A 56 -10.19 3.94 -1.12
CA THR A 56 -9.05 3.20 -0.55
C THR A 56 -9.54 2.07 0.36
N ALA A 57 -10.58 2.31 1.15
CA ALA A 57 -11.25 1.29 1.94
C ALA A 57 -11.86 0.17 1.06
N GLY A 58 -12.22 0.49 -0.19
CA GLY A 58 -12.69 -0.45 -1.19
C GLY A 58 -14.19 -0.45 -1.45
N ILE A 59 -14.90 0.64 -1.11
CA ILE A 59 -16.33 0.80 -1.41
C ILE A 59 -16.55 0.67 -2.93
N GLY A 60 -17.59 -0.06 -3.34
CA GLY A 60 -17.86 -0.39 -4.75
C GLY A 60 -17.17 -1.68 -5.24
N SER A 61 -16.22 -2.24 -4.48
CA SER A 61 -15.72 -3.60 -4.72
C SER A 61 -15.16 -4.25 -3.45
N ALA A 62 -16.06 -4.72 -2.58
CA ALA A 62 -15.67 -5.45 -1.37
C ALA A 62 -14.93 -6.77 -1.70
N SER A 63 -15.26 -7.41 -2.82
CA SER A 63 -14.64 -8.66 -3.27
C SER A 63 -13.18 -8.49 -3.71
N THR A 64 -12.71 -7.25 -3.90
CA THR A 64 -11.31 -6.96 -4.25
C THR A 64 -10.63 -5.96 -3.32
N ALA A 65 -11.29 -5.54 -2.24
CA ALA A 65 -10.78 -4.49 -1.35
C ALA A 65 -10.41 -3.21 -2.11
N GLY A 66 -11.23 -2.83 -3.10
CA GLY A 66 -10.92 -1.74 -4.03
C GLY A 66 -9.76 -2.10 -4.97
N TYR A 67 -8.81 -1.17 -5.13
CA TYR A 67 -7.61 -1.37 -5.95
C TYR A 67 -6.55 -2.25 -5.27
N ARG A 68 -6.64 -2.45 -3.95
CA ARG A 68 -5.60 -3.17 -3.17
C ARG A 68 -5.48 -4.63 -3.61
N GLY A 69 -6.59 -5.30 -3.87
CA GLY A 69 -6.58 -6.69 -4.34
C GLY A 69 -5.94 -6.87 -5.72
N PRO A 70 -6.38 -6.15 -6.77
CA PRO A 70 -5.76 -6.24 -8.09
C PRO A 70 -4.29 -5.81 -8.08
N LEU A 71 -3.95 -4.74 -7.35
CA LEU A 71 -2.56 -4.28 -7.21
C LEU A 71 -1.67 -5.34 -6.55
N TYR A 72 -2.14 -5.98 -5.49
CA TYR A 72 -1.42 -7.08 -4.84
C TYR A 72 -1.12 -8.21 -5.84
N ARG A 73 -2.10 -8.60 -6.66
CA ARG A 73 -1.90 -9.64 -7.68
C ARG A 73 -0.93 -9.21 -8.78
N MET A 74 -0.93 -7.94 -9.18
CA MET A 74 -0.02 -7.41 -10.20
C MET A 74 1.42 -7.46 -9.70
N LEU A 75 1.68 -6.86 -8.53
CA LEU A 75 3.02 -6.84 -7.92
C LEU A 75 3.55 -8.26 -7.62
N GLN A 76 2.68 -9.17 -7.16
CA GLN A 76 3.06 -10.57 -6.92
C GLN A 76 3.46 -11.32 -8.20
N ARG A 77 2.85 -11.02 -9.35
CA ARG A 77 3.24 -11.65 -10.63
C ARG A 77 4.67 -11.29 -11.03
N ASP A 78 5.15 -10.14 -10.58
CA ASP A 78 6.51 -9.65 -10.80
C ASP A 78 7.45 -9.98 -9.64
N ALA A 79 7.07 -10.93 -8.78
CA ALA A 79 7.83 -11.36 -7.60
C ALA A 79 8.12 -10.22 -6.59
N ILE A 80 7.33 -9.14 -6.62
CA ILE A 80 7.38 -8.08 -5.61
C ILE A 80 6.51 -8.51 -4.43
N ASN A 81 7.15 -8.73 -3.29
CA ASN A 81 6.47 -9.05 -2.04
C ASN A 81 5.93 -7.77 -1.41
N VAL A 82 4.62 -7.66 -1.28
CA VAL A 82 3.95 -6.48 -0.74
C VAL A 82 3.55 -6.75 0.70
N ASP A 83 3.91 -5.84 1.59
CA ASP A 83 3.38 -5.70 2.95
C ASP A 83 2.52 -4.44 2.95
N TYR A 84 1.18 -4.58 2.94
CA TYR A 84 0.32 -3.43 3.11
C TYR A 84 0.40 -2.96 4.57
N VAL A 85 0.50 -1.66 4.77
CA VAL A 85 0.64 -1.08 6.11
C VAL A 85 -0.41 -0.01 6.36
N GLY A 86 -0.92 0.01 7.59
CA GLY A 86 -1.95 0.95 8.03
C GLY A 86 -2.62 0.46 9.30
N SER A 87 -3.42 1.33 9.91
CA SER A 87 -4.11 1.05 11.17
C SER A 87 -5.45 0.30 10.99
N LEU A 88 -6.01 0.31 9.78
CA LEU A 88 -7.26 -0.35 9.44
C LEU A 88 -7.00 -1.68 8.74
N ARG A 89 -7.96 -2.60 8.85
CA ARG A 89 -7.89 -3.91 8.21
C ARG A 89 -9.22 -4.28 7.57
N SER A 90 -9.26 -4.43 6.25
CA SER A 90 -10.47 -4.81 5.51
C SER A 90 -10.15 -5.47 4.17
N GLY A 91 -10.95 -6.46 3.77
CA GLY A 91 -10.79 -7.12 2.47
C GLY A 91 -11.31 -8.57 2.45
N PRO A 92 -11.37 -9.18 1.27
CA PRO A 92 -11.87 -10.54 1.07
C PRO A 92 -10.88 -11.57 1.63
N SER A 93 -11.35 -12.79 1.91
CA SER A 93 -10.53 -13.87 2.49
C SER A 93 -9.29 -14.21 1.66
N TRP A 94 -9.41 -14.17 0.33
CA TRP A 94 -8.32 -14.50 -0.60
C TRP A 94 -7.16 -13.50 -0.59
N LEU A 95 -7.40 -12.25 -0.16
CA LEU A 95 -6.34 -11.24 -0.07
C LEU A 95 -5.59 -11.46 1.25
N PRO A 96 -4.32 -11.91 1.24
CA PRO A 96 -3.63 -12.29 2.47
C PRO A 96 -3.46 -11.09 3.41
N ASP A 97 -3.02 -9.97 2.84
CA ASP A 97 -2.80 -8.72 3.55
C ASP A 97 -3.93 -7.71 3.29
N LYS A 98 -4.61 -7.34 4.38
CA LYS A 98 -5.83 -6.52 4.36
C LYS A 98 -5.60 -5.13 4.95
N ASP A 99 -4.38 -4.83 5.36
CA ASP A 99 -4.08 -3.60 6.07
C ASP A 99 -4.17 -2.39 5.13
N ASN A 100 -4.63 -1.26 5.65
CA ASN A 100 -4.81 -0.02 4.90
C ASN A 100 -5.04 1.17 5.85
N GLU A 101 -5.07 2.36 5.26
CA GLU A 101 -5.41 3.63 5.92
C GLU A 101 -6.53 4.34 5.14
N GLY A 102 -7.58 3.57 4.76
CA GLY A 102 -8.75 4.05 4.03
C GLY A 102 -9.91 4.46 4.94
N HIS A 103 -10.11 5.76 5.14
CA HIS A 103 -11.11 6.30 6.06
C HIS A 103 -12.35 6.83 5.32
N SER A 104 -13.39 6.01 5.20
CA SER A 104 -14.62 6.36 4.48
C SER A 104 -15.23 7.69 4.92
N GLY A 105 -15.50 8.59 3.96
CA GLY A 105 -16.07 9.91 4.21
C GLY A 105 -15.11 10.98 4.74
N TRP A 106 -13.82 10.67 4.92
CA TRP A 106 -12.87 11.65 5.44
C TRP A 106 -12.42 12.66 4.39
N THR A 107 -12.29 13.91 4.82
CA THR A 107 -11.70 15.01 4.05
C THR A 107 -10.21 15.13 4.34
N LEU A 108 -9.49 15.87 3.51
CA LEU A 108 -8.08 16.20 3.75
C LEU A 108 -7.89 16.91 5.10
N ALA A 109 -8.83 17.77 5.51
CA ALA A 109 -8.81 18.42 6.82
C ALA A 109 -8.89 17.42 7.99
N MET A 110 -9.64 16.33 7.84
CA MET A 110 -9.75 15.27 8.86
C MET A 110 -8.51 14.38 8.88
N LEU A 111 -7.88 14.14 7.72
CA LEU A 111 -6.64 13.37 7.60
C LEU A 111 -5.44 14.11 8.20
N ALA A 112 -5.32 15.42 7.93
CA ALA A 112 -4.16 16.25 8.31
C ALA A 112 -3.64 16.05 9.74
N PRO A 113 -4.45 16.05 10.82
CA PRO A 113 -3.94 15.86 12.19
C PRO A 113 -3.48 14.44 12.50
N LYS A 114 -3.74 13.45 11.63
CA LYS A 114 -3.48 12.02 11.90
C LYS A 114 -2.36 11.43 11.03
N VAL A 115 -2.27 11.85 9.77
CA VAL A 115 -1.39 11.21 8.76
C VAL A 115 0.07 11.08 9.19
N GLY A 116 0.64 12.11 9.82
CA GLY A 116 2.04 12.05 10.25
C GLY A 116 2.29 10.96 11.30
N ALA A 117 1.34 10.70 12.20
CA ALA A 117 1.48 9.64 13.20
C ALA A 117 1.32 8.25 12.58
N TRP A 118 0.35 8.06 11.68
CA TRP A 118 0.15 6.80 10.97
C TRP A 118 1.36 6.44 10.11
N VAL A 119 1.88 7.39 9.32
CA VAL A 119 3.06 7.19 8.47
C VAL A 119 4.30 6.84 9.30
N ARG A 120 4.56 7.55 10.40
CA ARG A 120 5.69 7.21 11.30
C ARG A 120 5.57 5.82 11.91
N ALA A 121 4.37 5.45 12.37
CA ALA A 121 4.12 4.15 12.99
C ALA A 121 4.30 3.01 11.98
N ALA A 122 3.77 3.20 10.77
CA ALA A 122 3.77 2.20 9.72
C ALA A 122 5.09 2.10 8.94
N ARG A 123 5.94 3.14 8.94
CA ARG A 123 7.21 3.19 8.21
C ARG A 123 7.08 2.65 6.76
N PRO A 124 6.23 3.24 5.90
CA PRO A 124 6.05 2.76 4.54
C PRO A 124 7.27 3.08 3.67
N ASP A 125 7.52 2.23 2.67
CA ASP A 125 8.42 2.52 1.55
C ASP A 125 7.68 3.31 0.46
N VAL A 126 6.40 2.98 0.25
CA VAL A 126 5.52 3.66 -0.70
C VAL A 126 4.22 4.10 -0.01
N VAL A 127 3.77 5.33 -0.25
CA VAL A 127 2.45 5.82 0.17
C VAL A 127 1.61 6.08 -1.07
N LEU A 128 0.45 5.42 -1.18
CA LEU A 128 -0.53 5.65 -2.24
C LEU A 128 -1.62 6.57 -1.70
N LEU A 129 -1.52 7.87 -1.98
CA LEU A 129 -2.44 8.89 -1.48
C LEU A 129 -3.56 9.18 -2.49
N HIS A 130 -4.80 8.90 -2.08
CA HIS A 130 -5.99 9.37 -2.81
C HIS A 130 -7.01 10.01 -1.84
N ALA A 131 -7.12 11.34 -1.88
CA ALA A 131 -8.04 12.11 -1.05
C ALA A 131 -8.47 13.41 -1.75
N GLY A 132 -9.52 14.05 -1.22
CA GLY A 132 -10.09 15.29 -1.77
C GLY A 132 -11.50 15.12 -2.37
N THR A 133 -11.92 13.89 -2.71
CA THR A 133 -13.29 13.61 -3.17
C THR A 133 -14.36 14.14 -2.21
N ASN A 134 -14.16 13.92 -0.90
CA ASN A 134 -15.11 14.36 0.12
C ASN A 134 -15.07 15.87 0.37
N ASP A 135 -13.91 16.52 0.23
CA ASP A 135 -13.82 17.98 0.31
C ASP A 135 -14.67 18.61 -0.80
N LEU A 136 -14.41 18.21 -2.05
CA LEU A 136 -15.14 18.69 -3.22
C LEU A 136 -16.62 18.33 -3.17
N GLY A 137 -16.96 17.11 -2.78
CA GLY A 137 -18.35 16.65 -2.63
C GLY A 137 -19.14 17.40 -1.56
N ARG A 138 -18.45 18.01 -0.58
CA ARG A 138 -19.04 18.89 0.46
C ARG A 138 -18.99 20.37 0.08
N GLY A 139 -18.65 20.70 -1.16
CA GLY A 139 -18.64 22.07 -1.67
C GLY A 139 -17.40 22.88 -1.30
N VAL A 140 -16.32 22.25 -0.83
CA VAL A 140 -15.05 22.97 -0.60
C VAL A 140 -14.45 23.36 -1.94
N ALA A 141 -14.00 24.62 -2.05
CA ALA A 141 -13.39 25.13 -3.27
C ALA A 141 -12.10 24.36 -3.64
N GLY A 142 -11.80 24.29 -4.93
CA GLY A 142 -10.66 23.51 -5.44
C GLY A 142 -9.30 24.01 -4.94
N ASP A 143 -9.14 25.32 -4.81
CA ASP A 143 -7.92 25.95 -4.27
C ASP A 143 -7.76 25.69 -2.76
N VAL A 144 -8.86 25.73 -2.00
CA VAL A 144 -8.87 25.36 -0.56
C VAL A 144 -8.51 23.89 -0.41
N THR A 145 -9.09 23.03 -1.25
CA THR A 145 -8.80 21.59 -1.26
C THR A 145 -7.33 21.33 -1.61
N ALA A 146 -6.77 22.08 -2.57
CA ALA A 146 -5.36 22.00 -2.94
C ALA A 146 -4.44 22.42 -1.77
N ARG A 147 -4.76 23.49 -1.04
CA ARG A 147 -4.00 23.87 0.17
C ARG A 147 -4.04 22.78 1.26
N ARG A 148 -5.18 22.11 1.42
CA ARG A 148 -5.30 20.97 2.35
C ARG A 148 -4.51 19.74 1.88
N LEU A 149 -4.46 19.51 0.57
CA LEU A 149 -3.63 18.45 -0.01
C LEU A 149 -2.16 18.72 0.22
N ASP A 150 -1.72 19.98 0.01
CA ASP A 150 -0.35 20.41 0.30
C ASP A 150 0.04 20.16 1.76
N ASP A 151 -0.84 20.52 2.70
CA ASP A 151 -0.63 20.29 4.14
C ASP A 151 -0.53 18.79 4.50
N VAL A 152 -1.45 17.96 3.96
CA VAL A 152 -1.40 16.51 4.16
C VAL A 152 -0.12 15.91 3.57
N LEU A 153 0.24 16.29 2.35
CA LEU A 153 1.43 15.79 1.66
C LEU A 153 2.71 16.18 2.41
N GLY A 154 2.83 17.43 2.84
CA GLY A 154 3.97 17.90 3.64
C GLY A 154 4.13 17.11 4.95
N LYS A 155 3.02 16.78 5.62
CA LYS A 155 3.06 15.94 6.83
C LYS A 155 3.47 14.49 6.57
N ILE A 156 3.06 13.91 5.44
CA ILE A 156 3.49 12.57 5.01
C ILE A 156 5.00 12.57 4.74
N LEU A 157 5.48 13.51 3.94
CA LEU A 157 6.89 13.63 3.56
C LEU A 157 7.80 13.91 4.76
N ALA A 158 7.36 14.74 5.71
CA ALA A 158 8.09 14.96 6.96
C ALA A 158 8.14 13.71 7.85
N ALA A 159 7.11 12.86 7.80
CA ALA A 159 7.03 11.63 8.59
C ALA A 159 7.83 10.47 7.99
N ALA A 160 7.96 10.41 6.66
CA ALA A 160 8.73 9.41 5.94
C ALA A 160 9.51 10.05 4.77
N PRO A 161 10.60 10.78 5.05
CA PRO A 161 11.33 11.56 4.04
C PRO A 161 12.03 10.69 2.96
N ARG A 162 12.13 9.39 3.20
CA ARG A 162 12.70 8.40 2.26
C ARG A 162 11.64 7.61 1.49
N ALA A 163 10.37 7.72 1.86
CA ALA A 163 9.31 7.02 1.16
C ALA A 163 9.06 7.66 -0.21
N HIS A 164 8.58 6.85 -1.14
CA HIS A 164 8.00 7.33 -2.38
C HIS A 164 6.51 7.59 -2.18
N VAL A 165 6.05 8.81 -2.48
CA VAL A 165 4.63 9.16 -2.34
C VAL A 165 4.00 9.31 -3.71
N VAL A 166 3.01 8.49 -4.00
CA VAL A 166 2.20 8.58 -5.22
C VAL A 166 0.90 9.28 -4.90
N VAL A 167 0.70 10.47 -5.46
CA VAL A 167 -0.54 11.25 -5.31
C VAL A 167 -1.44 10.95 -6.50
N ALA A 168 -2.57 10.30 -6.26
CA ALA A 168 -3.58 10.08 -7.28
C ALA A 168 -4.58 11.25 -7.33
N GLY A 169 -4.91 11.71 -8.54
CA GLY A 169 -6.00 12.66 -8.77
C GLY A 169 -7.36 12.12 -8.31
N VAL A 170 -8.34 13.03 -8.17
CA VAL A 170 -9.73 12.65 -7.85
C VAL A 170 -10.39 12.03 -9.10
N TRP A 171 -10.52 10.70 -9.10
CA TRP A 171 -11.16 9.93 -10.18
C TRP A 171 -12.69 10.02 -10.18
N ALA A 172 -13.30 10.42 -9.07
CA ALA A 172 -14.76 10.57 -9.00
C ALA A 172 -15.23 11.71 -9.92
N PRO A 173 -16.28 11.53 -10.75
CA PRO A 173 -16.69 12.55 -11.72
C PRO A 173 -17.13 13.89 -11.09
N LEU A 174 -17.84 13.83 -9.96
CA LEU A 174 -18.34 14.97 -9.18
C LEU A 174 -18.93 16.11 -10.05
N PRO A 175 -20.01 15.86 -10.82
CA PRO A 175 -20.52 16.84 -11.80
C PRO A 175 -20.88 18.21 -11.17
N LYS A 176 -21.43 18.20 -9.95
CA LYS A 176 -21.76 19.44 -9.19
C LYS A 176 -20.53 20.22 -8.73
N ALA A 177 -19.37 19.60 -8.66
CA ALA A 177 -18.11 20.19 -8.22
C ALA A 177 -17.04 20.18 -9.34
N ARG A 178 -17.46 20.09 -10.61
CA ARG A 178 -16.56 19.94 -11.77
C ARG A 178 -15.47 21.00 -11.80
N ALA A 179 -15.82 22.28 -11.70
CA ALA A 179 -14.87 23.38 -11.73
C ALA A 179 -13.87 23.32 -10.55
N ALA A 180 -14.33 22.94 -9.36
CA ALA A 180 -13.47 22.78 -8.19
C ALA A 180 -12.53 21.56 -8.35
N ARG A 181 -13.02 20.46 -8.93
CA ARG A 181 -12.22 19.28 -9.25
C ARG A 181 -11.13 19.59 -10.29
N GLU A 182 -11.48 20.28 -11.36
CA GLU A 182 -10.53 20.75 -12.40
C GLU A 182 -9.49 21.69 -11.80
N LYS A 183 -9.91 22.61 -10.92
CA LYS A 183 -8.98 23.51 -10.21
C LYS A 183 -8.01 22.76 -9.31
N LEU A 184 -8.49 21.74 -8.57
CA LEU A 184 -7.62 20.88 -7.77
C LEU A 184 -6.62 20.14 -8.66
N ALA A 185 -7.10 19.50 -9.74
CA ALA A 185 -6.25 18.75 -10.66
C ALA A 185 -5.15 19.62 -11.29
N ALA A 186 -5.45 20.89 -11.61
CA ALA A 186 -4.45 21.83 -12.14
C ALA A 186 -3.41 22.27 -11.10
N LEU A 187 -3.76 22.31 -9.80
CA LEU A 187 -2.86 22.74 -8.73
C LEU A 187 -2.00 21.61 -8.15
N THR A 188 -2.49 20.36 -8.17
CA THR A 188 -1.76 19.21 -7.66
C THR A 188 -0.35 19.03 -8.26
N PRO A 189 -0.12 19.10 -9.59
CA PRO A 189 1.22 18.96 -10.14
C PRO A 189 2.17 20.10 -9.70
N VAL A 190 1.65 21.30 -9.44
CA VAL A 190 2.45 22.41 -8.89
C VAL A 190 2.89 22.11 -7.46
N ILE A 191 1.97 21.59 -6.63
CA ILE A 191 2.26 21.18 -5.24
C ILE A 191 3.30 20.04 -5.23
N VAL A 192 3.10 19.01 -6.06
CA VAL A 192 4.03 17.89 -6.17
C VAL A 192 5.39 18.35 -6.68
N GLY A 193 5.43 19.19 -7.71
CA GLY A 193 6.65 19.78 -8.25
C GLY A 193 7.46 20.56 -7.21
N LYS A 194 6.78 21.32 -6.33
CA LYS A 194 7.41 21.99 -5.18
C LYS A 194 8.20 21.01 -4.30
N TYR A 195 7.63 19.86 -3.95
CA TYR A 195 8.31 18.87 -3.10
C TYR A 195 9.40 18.09 -3.84
N ARG A 196 9.23 17.81 -5.14
CA ARG A 196 10.29 17.23 -5.97
C ARG A 196 11.53 18.12 -6.02
N MET A 197 11.35 19.44 -6.18
CA MET A 197 12.47 20.40 -6.13
C MET A 197 13.18 20.45 -4.77
N GLN A 198 12.51 20.00 -3.70
CA GLN A 198 13.10 19.85 -2.36
C GLN A 198 13.81 18.50 -2.17
N GLY A 199 13.84 17.64 -3.20
CA GLY A 199 14.51 16.34 -3.17
C GLY A 199 13.64 15.17 -2.68
N TYR A 200 12.35 15.40 -2.42
CA TYR A 200 11.44 14.30 -2.06
C TYR A 200 11.10 13.43 -3.27
N SER A 201 10.96 12.12 -3.05
CA SER A 201 10.43 11.19 -4.04
C SER A 201 8.90 11.24 -4.00
N VAL A 202 8.31 12.00 -4.91
CA VAL A 202 6.86 12.19 -4.98
C VAL A 202 6.42 12.42 -6.42
N ASP A 203 5.36 11.71 -6.82
CA ASP A 203 4.83 11.74 -8.18
C ASP A 203 3.31 11.96 -8.16
N PHE A 204 2.79 12.58 -9.22
CA PHE A 204 1.36 12.82 -9.39
C PHE A 204 0.84 11.99 -10.56
N LEU A 205 -0.17 11.16 -10.29
CA LEU A 205 -0.90 10.42 -11.31
C LEU A 205 -2.21 11.14 -11.62
N ASP A 206 -2.26 11.82 -12.76
CA ASP A 206 -3.53 12.32 -13.29
C ASP A 206 -4.37 11.15 -13.81
N ASN A 207 -5.49 10.93 -13.16
CA ASN A 207 -6.46 9.87 -13.44
C ASN A 207 -7.87 10.44 -13.65
N SER A 208 -7.97 11.75 -13.86
CA SER A 208 -9.24 12.49 -13.89
C SER A 208 -10.18 12.05 -15.01
N THR A 209 -9.67 11.32 -16.00
CA THR A 209 -10.36 10.72 -17.16
C THR A 209 -10.22 9.19 -17.23
N LEU A 210 -9.63 8.54 -16.22
CA LEU A 210 -9.30 7.11 -16.23
C LEU A 210 -10.54 6.21 -16.35
N LEU A 211 -11.61 6.60 -15.67
CA LEU A 211 -12.80 5.78 -15.47
C LEU A 211 -13.94 6.22 -16.38
N ALA A 212 -14.42 5.28 -17.19
CA ALA A 212 -15.66 5.44 -17.93
C ALA A 212 -16.89 5.28 -17.00
N PRO A 213 -18.08 5.81 -17.37
CA PRO A 213 -19.29 5.70 -16.54
C PRO A 213 -19.64 4.26 -16.11
N GLY A 214 -19.47 3.28 -17.01
CA GLY A 214 -19.71 1.86 -16.70
C GLY A 214 -18.69 1.23 -15.73
N GLN A 215 -17.69 1.99 -15.29
CA GLN A 215 -16.67 1.57 -14.33
C GLN A 215 -16.89 2.14 -12.94
N LEU A 216 -18.04 2.80 -12.73
CA LEU A 216 -18.49 3.31 -11.44
C LEU A 216 -19.58 2.37 -10.88
N TYR A 217 -19.62 2.24 -9.57
CA TYR A 217 -20.60 1.43 -8.84
C TYR A 217 -21.87 2.23 -8.54
N ASP A 218 -21.71 3.45 -8.02
CA ASP A 218 -22.80 4.33 -7.57
C ASP A 218 -22.69 5.75 -8.18
N GLY A 219 -21.94 5.89 -9.28
CA GLY A 219 -21.62 7.18 -9.90
C GLY A 219 -20.51 7.97 -9.20
N LEU A 220 -19.96 7.47 -8.09
CA LEU A 220 -18.83 8.08 -7.37
C LEU A 220 -17.68 7.10 -7.16
N HIS A 221 -17.96 5.93 -6.61
CA HIS A 221 -16.96 4.90 -6.32
C HIS A 221 -16.70 4.04 -7.56
N PRO A 222 -15.44 3.65 -7.84
CA PRO A 222 -15.16 2.64 -8.85
C PRO A 222 -15.84 1.31 -8.54
N ASN A 223 -16.26 0.58 -9.58
CA ASN A 223 -16.58 -0.84 -9.46
C ASN A 223 -15.30 -1.69 -9.65
N THR A 224 -15.41 -3.01 -9.61
CA THR A 224 -14.27 -3.93 -9.77
C THR A 224 -13.41 -3.62 -11.00
N SER A 225 -14.04 -3.37 -12.17
CA SER A 225 -13.29 -3.07 -13.40
C SER A 225 -12.57 -1.73 -13.34
N GLY A 226 -13.16 -0.73 -12.67
CA GLY A 226 -12.52 0.57 -12.43
C GLY A 226 -11.34 0.46 -11.48
N TYR A 227 -11.47 -0.33 -10.41
CA TYR A 227 -10.37 -0.57 -9.48
C TYR A 227 -9.20 -1.32 -10.10
N VAL A 228 -9.43 -2.21 -11.07
CA VAL A 228 -8.34 -2.84 -11.85
C VAL A 228 -7.54 -1.79 -12.63
N LYS A 229 -8.19 -0.79 -13.23
CA LYS A 229 -7.47 0.30 -13.92
C LYS A 229 -6.66 1.17 -12.96
N ILE A 230 -7.22 1.50 -11.80
CA ILE A 230 -6.52 2.25 -10.76
C ILE A 230 -5.30 1.46 -10.25
N ALA A 231 -5.47 0.16 -10.01
CA ALA A 231 -4.38 -0.71 -9.63
C ALA A 231 -3.26 -0.72 -10.67
N ALA A 232 -3.58 -0.81 -11.97
CA ALA A 232 -2.58 -0.78 -13.03
C ALA A 232 -1.79 0.54 -13.08
N LEU A 233 -2.42 1.68 -12.78
CA LEU A 233 -1.70 2.96 -12.66
C LEU A 233 -0.70 2.94 -11.49
N PHE A 234 -1.13 2.48 -10.31
CA PHE A 234 -0.24 2.38 -9.15
C PHE A 234 0.88 1.36 -9.35
N ASP A 235 0.57 0.23 -9.99
CA ASP A 235 1.56 -0.80 -10.34
C ASP A 235 2.65 -0.24 -11.26
N GLY A 236 2.25 0.45 -12.33
CA GLY A 236 3.18 1.09 -13.26
C GLY A 236 4.11 2.09 -12.58
N GLU A 237 3.56 2.95 -11.71
CA GLU A 237 4.36 3.93 -10.95
C GLU A 237 5.32 3.26 -9.97
N ILE A 238 4.85 2.28 -9.19
CA ILE A 238 5.71 1.54 -8.24
C ILE A 238 6.86 0.86 -8.98
N ARG A 239 6.57 0.21 -10.11
CA ARG A 239 7.59 -0.46 -10.92
C ARG A 239 8.60 0.54 -11.48
N GLN A 240 8.14 1.64 -12.07
CA GLN A 240 9.02 2.69 -12.58
C GLN A 240 9.94 3.23 -11.48
N TRP A 241 9.39 3.46 -10.29
CA TRP A 241 10.16 3.92 -9.14
C TRP A 241 11.22 2.89 -8.71
N LEU A 242 10.86 1.61 -8.63
CA LEU A 242 11.79 0.52 -8.28
C LEU A 242 12.93 0.39 -9.30
N ASP A 243 12.62 0.52 -10.59
CA ASP A 243 13.60 0.43 -11.67
C ASP A 243 14.57 1.63 -11.71
N CYS A 244 14.11 2.80 -11.24
CA CYS A 244 14.88 4.04 -11.20
C CYS A 244 15.70 4.23 -9.92
N GLN A 245 15.59 3.33 -8.92
CA GLN A 245 16.49 3.36 -7.77
C GLN A 245 17.91 2.98 -8.24
N PRO A 246 18.94 3.83 -8.02
CA PRO A 246 20.32 3.40 -8.19
C PRO A 246 20.54 2.13 -7.35
N CYS A 247 21.26 1.15 -7.87
CA CYS A 247 21.49 -0.18 -7.27
C CYS A 247 22.13 -0.18 -5.86
N GLU A 248 22.31 0.96 -5.20
CA GLU A 248 23.09 1.16 -3.97
C GLU A 248 22.26 1.18 -2.66
N ARG A 249 21.06 0.57 -2.64
CA ARG A 249 20.30 0.37 -1.38
C ARG A 249 19.83 -1.07 -1.17
N ARG A 250 20.69 -2.04 -1.43
CA ARG A 250 20.50 -3.43 -0.98
C ARG A 250 21.59 -3.83 0.01
#